data_AF-A0A957JPH8-F1
#
_entry.id   AF-A0A957JPH8-F1
#
_cell.length_a   1.000
_cell.length_b   1.000
_cell.length_c   1.000
_cell.angle_alpha   90.00
_cell.angle_beta   90.00
_cell.angle_gamma   90.00
#
_symmetry.space_group_name_H-M   'P 1'
#
loop_
_entity.id
_entity.type
_entity.pdbx_description
1 polymer ?
#
loop_
_entity_poly.entity_id
_entity_poly.type
_entity_poly.pdbx_seq_one_letter_code
_entity_poly.pdbx_strand_id
1 'polypeptide(L)'
;MANMTSQRRLPRYWYPILLFIGVVAMLYTFHLVTGITPPRAIFTIAALDFPVYWYGVWIMGGMVMGAYVVAELVREQGWNPEHVWNGLIWCLIPAVIGARLYHVLTPSPSMAAVGIASPLDYFRNPYQLFNLRNGGLGIYGGIVGGALGLWLYTWRRQLDGVTWADLAVIGLALGQAVGRWGNFFNQELYGRPTNLPWAV
;
A
#
# COMPACT_ATOMS: atom_id res chain seq x y z
N MET A 1 -1.80 47.45 10.60
CA MET A 1 -2.91 46.70 11.25
C MET A 1 -3.07 45.40 10.50
N ALA A 2 -2.51 44.30 11.02
CA ALA A 2 -2.60 42.98 10.40
C ALA A 2 -3.97 42.35 10.74
N ASN A 3 -4.70 41.95 9.71
CA ASN A 3 -6.07 41.45 9.80
C ASN A 3 -6.08 40.06 10.48
N MET A 4 -6.39 40.03 11.78
CA MET A 4 -6.39 38.81 12.63
C MET A 4 -7.68 37.97 12.50
N THR A 5 -8.18 37.75 11.27
CA THR A 5 -9.40 36.96 11.02
C THR A 5 -9.25 35.96 9.87
N SER A 6 -8.03 35.48 9.61
CA SER A 6 -7.86 34.21 8.92
C SER A 6 -8.29 33.09 9.86
N GLN A 7 -9.54 32.62 9.73
CA GLN A 7 -9.95 31.38 10.39
C GLN A 7 -8.95 30.30 9.99
N ARG A 8 -8.20 29.76 10.96
CA ARG A 8 -7.24 28.65 10.74
C ARG A 8 -8.03 27.41 10.31
N ARG A 9 -8.32 27.31 9.02
CA ARG A 9 -8.85 26.09 8.42
C ARG A 9 -7.76 25.04 8.46
N LEU A 10 -8.12 23.80 8.80
CA LEU A 10 -7.20 22.68 8.75
C LEU A 10 -6.65 22.54 7.32
N PRO A 11 -5.34 22.29 7.15
CA PRO A 11 -4.78 21.96 5.85
C PRO A 11 -5.52 20.78 5.21
N ARG A 12 -5.63 20.79 3.87
CA ARG A 12 -6.50 19.85 3.13
C ARG A 12 -6.12 18.39 3.33
N TYR A 13 -4.83 18.12 3.51
CA TYR A 13 -4.33 16.76 3.75
C TYR A 13 -4.77 16.16 5.10
N TRP A 14 -5.25 16.96 6.07
CA TRP A 14 -5.75 16.44 7.34
C TRP A 14 -7.12 15.76 7.22
N TYR A 15 -7.98 16.20 6.31
CA TYR A 15 -9.33 15.63 6.17
C TYR A 15 -9.32 14.11 5.90
N PRO A 16 -8.57 13.57 4.92
CA PRO A 16 -8.53 12.13 4.70
C PRO A 16 -7.84 11.36 5.84
N ILE A 17 -6.85 11.97 6.52
CA ILE A 17 -6.17 11.36 7.67
C ILE A 17 -7.15 11.21 8.84
N LEU A 18 -7.88 12.27 9.18
CA LEU A 18 -8.87 12.24 10.26
C LEU A 18 -10.04 11.31 9.95
N LEU A 19 -10.49 11.29 8.69
CA LEU A 19 -11.49 10.34 8.24
C LEU A 19 -11.02 8.90 8.42
N PHE A 20 -9.78 8.60 8.02
CA PHE A 20 -9.18 7.28 8.21
C PHE A 20 -9.11 6.89 9.68
N ILE A 21 -8.61 7.78 10.55
CA ILE A 21 -8.55 7.54 12.00
C ILE A 21 -9.94 7.26 12.57
N GLY A 22 -10.95 8.04 12.17
CA GLY A 22 -12.34 7.85 12.61
C GLY A 22 -12.92 6.50 12.16
N VAL A 23 -12.71 6.12 10.89
CA VAL A 23 -13.15 4.83 10.35
C VAL A 23 -12.47 3.67 11.07
N VAL A 24 -11.17 3.77 11.28
CA VAL A 24 -10.37 2.77 12.00
C VAL A 24 -10.85 2.61 13.44
N ALA A 25 -11.02 3.71 14.17
CA ALA A 25 -11.49 3.68 15.54
C ALA A 25 -12.89 3.06 15.64
N MET A 26 -13.77 3.40 14.69
CA MET A 26 -15.10 2.81 14.60
C MET A 26 -15.04 1.30 14.36
N LEU A 27 -14.27 0.85 13.36
CA LEU A 27 -14.12 -0.57 13.02
C LEU A 27 -13.51 -1.39 14.17
N TYR A 28 -12.48 -0.83 14.81
CA TYR A 28 -11.85 -1.45 15.96
C TYR A 28 -12.80 -1.56 17.15
N THR A 29 -13.55 -0.49 17.45
CA THR A 29 -14.55 -0.49 18.52
C THR A 29 -15.65 -1.50 18.24
N PHE A 30 -16.14 -1.56 17.00
CA PHE A 30 -17.12 -2.56 16.58
C PHE A 30 -16.60 -3.99 16.82
N HIS A 31 -15.36 -4.27 16.44
CA HIS A 31 -14.73 -5.56 16.69
C HIS A 31 -14.64 -5.87 18.19
N LEU A 32 -14.15 -4.94 19.02
CA LEU A 32 -14.05 -5.15 20.47
C LEU A 32 -15.40 -5.38 21.16
N VAL A 33 -16.46 -4.71 20.69
CA VAL A 33 -17.81 -4.82 21.29
C VAL A 33 -18.53 -6.09 20.84
N THR A 34 -18.36 -6.49 19.58
CA THR A 34 -19.14 -7.60 18.99
C THR A 34 -18.37 -8.91 18.89
N GLY A 35 -17.03 -8.86 18.97
CA GLY A 35 -16.14 -9.98 18.63
C GLY A 35 -16.11 -10.33 17.15
N ILE A 36 -16.84 -9.62 16.29
CA ILE A 36 -16.96 -9.95 14.86
C ILE A 36 -15.79 -9.32 14.11
N THR A 37 -15.05 -10.14 13.38
CA THR A 37 -14.09 -9.68 12.37
C THR A 37 -14.75 -9.68 10.99
N PRO A 38 -14.59 -8.62 10.19
CA PRO A 38 -15.08 -8.60 8.83
C PRO A 38 -14.52 -9.77 8.00
N PRO A 39 -15.28 -10.29 7.02
CA PRO A 39 -14.80 -11.35 6.14
C PRO A 39 -13.58 -10.88 5.33
N ARG A 40 -12.70 -11.81 4.95
CA ARG A 40 -11.50 -11.49 4.14
C ARG A 40 -11.85 -10.93 2.76
N ALA A 41 -12.83 -11.56 2.10
CA ALA A 41 -13.37 -11.12 0.82
C ALA A 41 -14.51 -10.11 1.04
N ILE A 42 -14.53 -9.05 0.22
CA ILE A 42 -15.60 -8.07 0.18
C ILE A 42 -16.80 -8.67 -0.55
N PHE A 43 -16.56 -9.14 -1.76
CA PHE A 43 -17.52 -9.83 -2.62
C PHE A 43 -16.76 -10.63 -3.68
N THR A 44 -17.48 -11.53 -4.34
CA THR A 44 -16.98 -12.26 -5.51
C THR A 44 -17.75 -11.80 -6.73
N ILE A 45 -17.03 -11.41 -7.79
CA ILE A 45 -17.64 -11.16 -9.09
C ILE A 45 -18.02 -12.51 -9.68
N ALA A 46 -19.30 -12.89 -9.52
CA ALA A 46 -19.79 -14.23 -9.82
C ALA A 46 -19.50 -14.69 -11.25
N ALA A 47 -19.60 -13.79 -12.23
CA ALA A 47 -19.36 -14.10 -13.65
C ALA A 47 -17.89 -14.50 -13.97
N LEU A 48 -16.94 -14.16 -13.10
CA LEU A 48 -15.51 -14.35 -13.32
C LEU A 48 -14.86 -15.25 -12.24
N ASP A 49 -15.66 -15.78 -11.31
CA ASP A 49 -15.18 -16.42 -10.07
C ASP A 49 -14.04 -15.64 -9.41
N PHE A 50 -14.22 -14.32 -9.32
CA PHE A 50 -13.14 -13.41 -8.98
C PHE A 50 -13.40 -12.75 -7.62
N PRO A 51 -12.79 -13.26 -6.55
CA PRO A 51 -12.90 -12.65 -5.24
C PRO A 51 -12.12 -11.33 -5.19
N VAL A 52 -12.75 -10.32 -4.59
CA VAL A 52 -12.17 -9.02 -4.29
C VAL A 52 -11.98 -8.94 -2.78
N TYR A 53 -10.77 -8.63 -2.33
CA TYR A 53 -10.39 -8.67 -0.91
C TYR A 53 -10.21 -7.29 -0.31
N TRP A 54 -10.57 -7.13 0.97
CA TRP A 54 -10.33 -5.88 1.73
C TRP A 54 -8.87 -5.48 1.75
N TYR A 55 -7.96 -6.47 1.75
CA TYR A 55 -6.52 -6.24 1.72
C TYR A 55 -6.10 -5.32 0.57
N GLY A 56 -6.59 -5.58 -0.65
CA GLY A 56 -6.27 -4.75 -1.81
C GLY A 56 -6.84 -3.34 -1.73
N VAL A 57 -8.04 -3.19 -1.15
CA VAL A 57 -8.68 -1.88 -0.95
C VAL A 57 -7.89 -1.04 0.05
N TRP A 58 -7.46 -1.62 1.17
CA TRP A 58 -6.64 -0.91 2.16
C TRP A 58 -5.27 -0.51 1.61
N ILE A 59 -4.60 -1.41 0.89
CA ILE A 59 -3.30 -1.12 0.26
C ILE A 59 -3.44 0.03 -0.74
N MET A 60 -4.41 -0.06 -1.66
CA MET A 60 -4.64 0.97 -2.69
C MET A 60 -5.09 2.30 -2.07
N GLY A 61 -6.00 2.25 -1.10
CA GLY A 61 -6.45 3.42 -0.35
C GLY A 61 -5.30 4.13 0.37
N GLY A 62 -4.39 3.36 0.98
CA GLY A 62 -3.18 3.89 1.60
C GLY A 62 -2.23 4.57 0.60
N MET A 63 -2.03 3.97 -0.58
CA MET A 63 -1.24 4.55 -1.65
C MET A 63 -1.83 5.87 -2.15
N VAL A 64 -3.14 5.89 -2.43
CA VAL A 64 -3.85 7.10 -2.89
C VAL A 64 -3.85 8.18 -1.82
N MET A 65 -4.07 7.83 -0.56
CA MET A 65 -4.01 8.78 0.56
C MET A 65 -2.61 9.36 0.73
N GLY A 66 -1.57 8.52 0.71
CA GLY A 66 -0.18 8.97 0.79
C GLY A 66 0.18 9.92 -0.35
N ALA A 67 -0.18 9.57 -1.58
CA ALA A 67 0.03 10.44 -2.74
C ALA A 67 -0.77 11.75 -2.64
N TYR A 68 -2.02 11.71 -2.16
CA TYR A 68 -2.82 12.91 -1.94
C TYR A 68 -2.18 13.84 -0.92
N VAL A 69 -1.73 13.31 0.23
CA VAL A 69 -1.06 14.11 1.27
C VAL A 69 0.20 14.77 0.71
N VAL A 70 1.05 14.01 0.02
CA VAL A 70 2.27 14.56 -0.61
C VAL A 70 1.91 15.60 -1.67
N ALA A 71 0.88 15.37 -2.49
CA ALA A 71 0.41 16.32 -3.50
C ALA A 71 -0.06 17.65 -2.90
N GLU A 72 -0.77 17.64 -1.77
CA GLU A 72 -1.13 18.86 -1.06
C GLU A 72 0.11 19.56 -0.47
N LEU A 73 1.05 18.82 0.12
CA LEU A 73 2.28 19.39 0.68
C LEU A 73 3.14 20.10 -0.37
N VAL A 74 3.38 19.46 -1.52
CA VAL A 74 4.16 20.09 -2.59
C VAL A 74 3.42 21.28 -3.20
N ARG A 75 2.08 21.24 -3.26
CA ARG A 75 1.26 22.37 -3.74
C ARG A 75 1.39 23.58 -2.82
N GLU A 76 1.42 23.39 -1.50
CA GLU A 76 1.66 24.46 -0.53
C GLU A 76 3.04 25.11 -0.70
N GLN A 77 4.03 24.35 -1.19
CA GLN A 77 5.37 24.84 -1.53
C GLN A 77 5.46 25.47 -2.93
N GLY A 78 4.35 25.56 -3.66
CA GLY A 78 4.29 26.12 -5.02
C GLY A 78 4.79 25.17 -6.12
N TRP A 79 4.98 23.88 -5.81
CA TRP A 79 5.41 22.88 -6.79
C TRP A 79 4.21 22.26 -7.49
N ASN A 80 4.44 21.67 -8.66
CA ASN A 80 3.37 21.03 -9.43
C ASN A 80 2.99 19.65 -8.81
N PRO A 81 1.78 19.51 -8.23
CA PRO A 81 1.32 18.27 -7.60
C PRO A 81 1.13 17.12 -8.58
N GLU A 82 0.98 17.40 -9.88
CA GLU A 82 0.86 16.36 -10.92
C GLU A 82 2.09 15.47 -10.97
N HIS A 83 3.25 15.96 -10.52
CA HIS A 83 4.43 15.12 -10.45
C HIS A 83 4.30 13.98 -9.45
N VAL A 84 3.51 14.13 -8.38
CA VAL A 84 3.23 13.07 -7.41
C VAL A 84 2.40 11.96 -8.05
N TRP A 85 1.31 12.30 -8.73
CA TRP A 85 0.42 11.32 -9.35
C TRP A 85 1.08 10.59 -10.51
N ASN A 86 1.79 11.32 -11.37
CA ASN A 86 2.57 10.72 -12.45
C ASN A 86 3.71 9.85 -11.89
N GLY A 87 4.43 10.33 -10.88
CA GLY A 87 5.49 9.57 -10.20
C GLY A 87 4.96 8.29 -9.55
N LEU A 88 3.78 8.33 -8.94
CA LEU A 88 3.13 7.14 -8.35
C LEU A 88 2.93 6.04 -9.40
N ILE A 89 2.39 6.37 -10.58
CA ILE A 89 2.20 5.39 -11.67
C ILE A 89 3.55 4.79 -12.10
N TRP A 90 4.58 5.63 -12.21
CA TRP A 90 5.94 5.20 -12.53
C TRP A 90 6.58 4.34 -11.45
N CYS A 91 6.17 4.47 -10.18
CA CYS A 91 6.63 3.61 -9.10
C CYS A 91 5.87 2.27 -9.06
N LEU A 92 4.56 2.29 -9.28
CA LEU A 92 3.71 1.11 -9.12
C LEU A 92 4.05 -0.01 -10.10
N ILE A 93 4.27 0.32 -11.38
CA ILE A 93 4.54 -0.70 -12.41
C ILE A 93 5.86 -1.44 -12.12
N PRO A 94 7.00 -0.75 -11.96
CA PRO A 94 8.26 -1.41 -11.60
C PRO A 94 8.22 -2.06 -10.22
N ALA A 95 7.47 -1.52 -9.24
CA ALA A 95 7.31 -2.16 -7.94
C ALA A 95 6.62 -3.52 -8.04
N VAL A 96 5.53 -3.65 -8.79
CA VAL A 96 4.86 -4.95 -8.99
C VAL A 96 5.77 -5.93 -9.72
N ILE A 97 6.47 -5.47 -10.76
CA ILE A 97 7.44 -6.29 -11.51
C ILE A 97 8.57 -6.74 -10.59
N GLY A 98 9.19 -5.82 -9.85
CA GLY A 98 10.29 -6.09 -8.93
C GLY A 98 9.87 -7.02 -7.80
N ALA A 99 8.69 -6.81 -7.21
CA ALA A 99 8.14 -7.68 -6.18
C ALA A 99 7.94 -9.11 -6.69
N ARG A 100 7.50 -9.26 -7.95
CA ARG A 100 7.34 -10.57 -8.56
C ARG A 100 8.68 -11.22 -8.88
N LEU A 101 9.62 -10.48 -9.46
CA LEU A 101 10.96 -10.99 -9.76
C LEU A 101 11.68 -11.46 -8.49
N TYR A 102 11.62 -10.68 -7.41
CA TYR A 102 12.18 -11.08 -6.12
C TYR A 102 11.57 -12.39 -5.65
N HIS A 103 10.24 -12.50 -5.67
CA HIS A 103 9.57 -13.74 -5.27
C HIS A 103 9.95 -14.95 -6.13
N VAL A 104 10.08 -14.79 -7.44
CA VAL A 104 10.49 -15.87 -8.35
C VAL A 104 11.91 -16.35 -8.05
N LEU A 105 12.80 -15.42 -7.71
CA LEU A 105 14.19 -15.75 -7.33
C LEU A 105 14.29 -16.33 -5.91
N THR A 106 13.35 -15.99 -5.03
CA THR A 106 13.28 -16.47 -3.66
C THR A 106 11.86 -16.98 -3.33
N PRO A 107 11.44 -18.13 -3.90
CA PRO A 107 10.09 -18.63 -3.71
C PRO A 107 9.84 -18.95 -2.23
N SER A 108 8.68 -18.54 -1.73
CA SER A 108 8.22 -18.85 -0.36
C SER A 108 7.94 -20.34 -0.22
N PRO A 109 8.15 -20.96 0.95
CA PRO A 109 7.76 -22.36 1.20
C PRO A 109 6.30 -22.67 0.87
N SER A 110 5.41 -21.68 0.99
CA SER A 110 3.99 -21.80 0.63
C SER A 110 3.75 -22.14 -0.85
N MET A 111 4.72 -21.87 -1.73
CA MET A 111 4.63 -22.16 -3.17
C MET A 111 4.79 -23.64 -3.51
N ALA A 112 5.24 -24.47 -2.55
CA ALA A 112 5.28 -25.92 -2.71
C ALA A 112 3.89 -26.51 -3.03
N ALA A 113 2.82 -25.88 -2.53
CA ALA A 113 1.43 -26.27 -2.82
C ALA A 113 1.06 -26.19 -4.32
N VAL A 114 1.79 -25.40 -5.10
CA VAL A 114 1.61 -25.27 -6.56
C VAL A 114 2.80 -25.84 -7.35
N GLY A 115 3.61 -26.68 -6.71
CA GLY A 115 4.73 -27.38 -7.35
C GLY A 115 6.00 -26.54 -7.54
N ILE A 116 6.13 -25.41 -6.85
CA ILE A 116 7.31 -24.54 -6.93
C ILE A 116 8.08 -24.61 -5.60
N ALA A 117 9.21 -25.31 -5.61
CA ALA A 117 10.11 -25.40 -4.45
C ALA A 117 11.41 -24.60 -4.68
N SER A 118 11.78 -24.38 -5.93
CA SER A 118 12.98 -23.68 -6.34
C SER A 118 12.70 -22.75 -7.53
N PRO A 119 13.56 -21.74 -7.77
CA PRO A 119 13.43 -20.89 -8.96
C PRO A 119 13.40 -21.67 -10.28
N LEU A 120 14.05 -22.84 -10.33
CA LEU A 120 14.09 -23.69 -11.51
C LEU A 120 12.72 -24.29 -11.88
N ASP A 121 11.83 -24.45 -10.89
CA ASP A 121 10.50 -25.04 -11.13
C ASP A 121 9.60 -24.12 -11.96
N TYR A 122 9.88 -22.80 -11.98
CA TYR A 122 9.18 -21.87 -12.87
C TYR A 122 9.45 -22.15 -14.36
N PHE A 123 10.57 -22.78 -14.74
CA PHE A 123 10.80 -23.19 -16.13
C PHE A 123 9.92 -24.36 -16.55
N ARG A 124 9.48 -25.20 -15.60
CA ARG A 124 8.56 -26.31 -15.87
C ARG A 124 7.13 -25.81 -16.06
N ASN A 125 6.77 -24.70 -15.41
CA ASN A 125 5.48 -24.06 -15.59
C ASN A 125 5.63 -22.52 -15.68
N PRO A 126 5.98 -21.99 -16.88
CA PRO A 126 6.23 -20.56 -17.06
C PRO A 126 5.03 -19.66 -16.78
N TYR A 127 3.80 -20.20 -16.83
CA TYR A 127 2.59 -19.44 -16.47
C TYR A 127 2.65 -18.92 -15.03
N GLN A 128 3.28 -19.68 -14.13
CA GLN A 128 3.47 -19.26 -12.74
C GLN A 128 4.40 -18.04 -12.61
N LEU A 129 5.16 -17.63 -13.63
CA LEU A 129 5.94 -16.38 -13.55
C LEU A 129 5.02 -15.15 -13.47
N PHE A 130 3.90 -15.18 -14.20
CA PHE A 130 2.98 -14.05 -14.34
C PHE A 130 1.74 -14.16 -13.45
N ASN A 131 1.54 -15.31 -12.81
CA ASN A 131 0.38 -15.53 -11.94
C ASN A 131 0.52 -14.81 -10.59
N LEU A 132 0.02 -13.59 -10.53
CA LEU A 132 -0.03 -12.79 -9.30
C LEU A 132 -1.15 -13.21 -8.34
N ARG A 133 -2.09 -14.04 -8.79
CA ARG A 133 -3.29 -14.45 -8.04
C ARG A 133 -3.00 -15.55 -7.03
N ASN A 134 -2.08 -16.45 -7.35
CA ASN A 134 -1.63 -17.51 -6.43
C ASN A 134 -0.74 -16.97 -5.27
N GLY A 135 -0.68 -15.65 -5.10
CA GLY A 135 0.21 -14.97 -4.18
C GLY A 135 1.62 -14.81 -4.75
N GLY A 136 2.58 -14.53 -3.87
CA GLY A 136 3.99 -14.46 -4.24
C GLY A 136 4.46 -13.09 -4.74
N LEU A 137 4.37 -12.09 -3.87
CA LEU A 137 4.99 -10.78 -4.07
C LEU A 137 5.95 -10.51 -2.92
N GLY A 138 7.22 -10.28 -3.24
CA GLY A 138 8.25 -9.97 -2.26
C GLY A 138 8.36 -8.46 -2.03
N ILE A 139 8.24 -8.01 -0.78
CA ILE A 139 8.30 -6.58 -0.44
C ILE A 139 9.64 -5.93 -0.82
N TYR A 140 10.76 -6.65 -0.65
CA TYR A 140 12.09 -6.14 -1.01
C TYR A 140 12.20 -5.80 -2.50
N GLY A 141 11.70 -6.70 -3.36
CA GLY A 141 11.61 -6.43 -4.80
C GLY A 141 10.69 -5.25 -5.11
N GLY A 142 9.59 -5.11 -4.37
CA GLY A 142 8.67 -3.98 -4.49
C GLY A 142 9.33 -2.64 -4.14
N ILE A 143 10.12 -2.60 -3.08
CA ILE A 143 10.87 -1.40 -2.66
C ILE A 143 11.91 -1.02 -3.71
N VAL A 144 12.72 -1.97 -4.17
CA VAL A 144 13.74 -1.73 -5.20
C VAL A 144 13.10 -1.27 -6.52
N GLY A 145 12.02 -1.95 -6.94
CA GLY A 145 11.26 -1.57 -8.12
C GLY A 145 10.65 -0.17 -8.00
N GLY A 146 10.01 0.15 -6.88
CA GLY A 146 9.45 1.48 -6.62
C GLY A 146 10.51 2.58 -6.64
N ALA A 147 11.66 2.34 -6.01
CA ALA A 147 12.79 3.28 -6.03
C ALA A 147 13.34 3.50 -7.45
N LEU A 148 13.46 2.42 -8.25
CA LEU A 148 13.83 2.51 -9.66
C LEU A 148 12.82 3.34 -10.45
N GLY A 149 11.51 3.12 -10.24
CA GLY A 149 10.45 3.89 -10.87
C GLY A 149 10.51 5.38 -10.56
N LEU A 150 10.74 5.73 -9.29
CA LEU A 150 10.94 7.11 -8.86
C LEU A 150 12.17 7.74 -9.50
N TRP A 151 13.30 7.03 -9.51
CA TRP A 151 14.53 7.50 -10.14
C TRP A 151 14.35 7.75 -11.64
N LEU A 152 13.76 6.79 -12.37
CA LEU A 152 13.50 6.94 -13.80
C LEU A 152 12.58 8.14 -14.10
N TYR A 153 11.54 8.32 -13.28
CA TYR A 153 10.60 9.42 -13.44
C TYR A 153 11.26 10.78 -13.20
N THR A 154 11.95 10.94 -12.07
CA THR A 154 12.62 12.20 -11.69
C THR A 154 13.73 12.54 -12.66
N TRP A 155 14.53 11.56 -13.09
CA TRP A 155 15.54 11.73 -14.14
C TRP A 155 14.91 12.22 -15.45
N ARG A 156 13.85 11.56 -15.93
CA ARG A 156 13.18 11.93 -17.19
C ARG A 156 12.49 13.29 -17.15
N ARG A 157 12.07 13.73 -15.97
CA ARG A 157 11.43 15.03 -15.74
C ARG A 157 12.41 16.12 -15.28
N GLN A 158 13.71 15.82 -15.18
CA GLN A 158 14.75 16.73 -14.71
C GLN A 158 14.43 17.32 -13.32
N LEU A 159 13.88 16.49 -12.44
CA LEU A 159 13.56 16.83 -11.06
C LEU A 159 14.71 16.38 -10.15
N ASP A 160 14.87 17.06 -9.00
CA ASP A 160 15.82 16.62 -7.97
C ASP A 160 15.35 15.31 -7.30
N GLY A 161 15.94 14.19 -7.72
CA GLY A 161 15.54 12.86 -7.27
C GLY A 161 15.60 12.67 -5.75
N VAL A 162 16.52 13.35 -5.06
CA VAL A 162 16.67 13.24 -3.59
C VAL A 162 15.47 13.89 -2.89
N THR A 163 15.09 15.11 -3.26
CA THR A 163 13.92 15.75 -2.64
C THR A 163 12.63 14.98 -2.91
N TRP A 164 12.46 14.44 -4.13
CA TRP A 164 11.28 13.62 -4.44
C TRP A 164 11.30 12.26 -3.71
N ALA A 165 12.47 11.70 -3.41
CA ALA A 165 12.60 10.52 -2.56
C ALA A 165 12.21 10.82 -1.11
N ASP A 166 12.64 11.96 -0.55
CA ASP A 166 12.26 12.39 0.80
C ASP A 166 10.74 12.59 0.92
N LEU A 167 10.13 13.26 -0.07
CA LEU A 167 8.67 13.41 -0.16
C LEU A 167 7.96 12.04 -0.26
N ALA A 168 8.53 11.08 -0.99
CA ALA A 168 7.95 9.75 -1.13
C ALA A 168 7.91 8.98 0.20
N VAL A 169 8.85 9.22 1.13
CA VAL A 169 8.86 8.59 2.47
C VAL A 169 7.57 8.91 3.23
N ILE A 170 7.06 10.14 3.13
CA ILE A 170 5.80 10.55 3.76
C ILE A 170 4.63 9.70 3.23
N GLY A 171 4.53 9.57 1.90
CA GLY A 171 3.51 8.74 1.26
C GLY A 171 3.65 7.26 1.63
N LEU A 172 4.87 6.74 1.68
CA LEU A 172 5.17 5.36 2.07
C LEU A 172 4.78 5.07 3.53
N ALA A 173 5.07 5.98 4.45
CA ALA A 173 4.71 5.83 5.87
C ALA A 173 3.19 5.76 6.06
N LEU A 174 2.44 6.64 5.38
CA LEU A 174 0.98 6.59 5.38
C LEU A 174 0.45 5.32 4.73
N GLY A 175 1.01 4.92 3.58
CA GLY A 175 0.66 3.67 2.93
C GLY A 175 0.87 2.45 3.81
N GLN A 176 1.96 2.40 4.58
CA GLN A 176 2.21 1.34 5.56
C GLN A 176 1.20 1.36 6.70
N ALA A 177 0.92 2.53 7.29
CA ALA A 177 -0.03 2.66 8.39
C ALA A 177 -1.44 2.19 8.00
N VAL A 178 -1.91 2.61 6.82
CA VAL A 178 -3.21 2.17 6.27
C VAL A 178 -3.16 0.70 5.88
N GLY A 179 -2.07 0.23 5.27
CA GLY A 179 -1.88 -1.16 4.86
C GLY A 179 -1.96 -2.17 6.01
N ARG A 180 -1.59 -1.79 7.24
CA ARG A 180 -1.73 -2.68 8.42
C ARG A 180 -3.17 -3.06 8.72
N TRP A 181 -4.13 -2.22 8.36
CA TRP A 181 -5.55 -2.57 8.43
C TRP A 181 -5.91 -3.65 7.41
N GLY A 182 -5.24 -3.69 6.26
CA GLY A 182 -5.30 -4.84 5.36
C GLY A 182 -4.94 -6.15 6.07
N ASN A 183 -3.84 -6.17 6.84
CA ASN A 183 -3.44 -7.36 7.59
C ASN A 183 -4.47 -7.77 8.65
N PHE A 184 -5.07 -6.81 9.34
CA PHE A 184 -6.16 -7.09 10.29
C PHE A 184 -7.33 -7.81 9.61
N PHE A 185 -7.80 -7.31 8.46
CA PHE A 185 -8.88 -7.97 7.71
C PHE A 185 -8.46 -9.32 7.10
N ASN A 186 -7.18 -9.47 6.76
CA ASN A 186 -6.64 -10.73 6.23
C ASN A 186 -6.31 -11.75 7.33
N GLN A 187 -6.43 -11.34 8.60
CA GLN A 187 -6.15 -12.13 9.80
C GLN A 187 -4.70 -12.64 9.84
N GLU A 188 -3.74 -11.74 9.67
CA GLU A 188 -2.31 -12.07 9.65
C GLU A 188 -1.44 -11.04 10.40
N LEU A 189 -0.19 -11.41 10.70
CA LEU A 189 0.82 -10.56 11.33
C LEU A 189 0.43 -10.02 12.72
N TYR A 190 -0.25 -10.84 13.52
CA TYR A 190 -0.56 -10.52 14.92
C TYR A 190 0.69 -10.39 15.79
N GLY A 191 0.51 -9.63 16.87
CA GLY A 191 1.49 -9.58 17.96
C GLY A 191 1.51 -10.85 18.80
N ARG A 192 2.23 -10.80 19.92
CA ARG A 192 2.27 -11.91 20.88
C ARG A 192 0.92 -12.03 21.60
N PRO A 193 0.49 -13.25 21.96
CA PRO A 193 -0.68 -13.46 22.81
C PRO A 193 -0.57 -12.66 24.11
N THR A 194 -1.70 -12.09 24.56
CA THR A 194 -1.77 -11.27 25.77
C THR A 194 -3.17 -11.32 26.38
N ASN A 195 -3.26 -11.05 27.68
CA ASN A 195 -4.53 -10.99 28.43
C ASN A 195 -5.04 -9.55 28.62
N LEU A 196 -4.47 -8.60 27.88
CA LEU A 196 -4.83 -7.18 27.96
C LEU A 196 -6.17 -6.92 27.25
N PRO A 197 -6.93 -5.88 27.63
CA PRO A 197 -8.29 -5.65 27.12
C PRO A 197 -8.34 -5.25 25.64
N TRP A 198 -7.19 -5.03 25.00
CA TRP A 198 -7.03 -4.76 23.57
C TRP A 198 -6.40 -5.93 22.81
N ALA A 199 -6.34 -7.11 23.43
CA ALA A 199 -5.99 -8.33 22.70
C ALA A 199 -7.01 -8.57 21.58
N VAL A 200 -6.50 -8.98 20.43
CA VAL A 200 -7.28 -9.41 19.26
C VAL A 200 -7.07 -10.89 19.07
#